data_AF-A0A5C5ZEM3-F1
#
_entry.id   AF-A0A5C5ZEM3-F1
#
_cell.length_a   1.000
_cell.length_b   1.000
_cell.length_c   1.000
_cell.angle_alpha   90.00
_cell.angle_beta   90.00
_cell.angle_gamma   90.00
#
_symmetry.space_group_name_H-M   'P 1'
#
loop_
_entity.id
_entity.type
_entity.pdbx_description
1 polymer ?
#
loop_
_entity_poly.entity_id
_entity_poly.type
_entity_poly.pdbx_seq_one_letter_code
_entity_poly.pdbx_strand_id
1 'polypeptide(L)' 'MAINWNQCESVTRDPAVLSGAWVFRGTRVPVRSLFENLEDGATIDAYLEWFPGVSRTQAEQVLEHAAASLSEPAAS' A
#
# COMPACT_ATOMS: atom_id res chain seq x y z
N MET A 1 -10.03 -7.43 12.00
CA MET A 1 -8.70 -8.07 11.80
C MET A 1 -7.81 -7.08 11.07
N ALA A 2 -6.51 -7.04 11.35
CA ALA A 2 -5.59 -6.16 10.61
C ALA A 2 -5.14 -6.83 9.30
N ILE A 3 -4.98 -6.07 8.22
CA ILE A 3 -4.48 -6.56 6.93
C ILE A 3 -3.06 -7.12 7.12
N ASN A 4 -2.82 -8.36 6.68
CA ASN A 4 -1.48 -8.96 6.72
C ASN A 4 -0.63 -8.46 5.55
N TRP A 5 0.02 -7.32 5.74
CA TRP A 5 0.86 -6.69 4.71
C TRP A 5 2.14 -7.47 4.35
N ASN A 6 2.56 -8.45 5.17
CA ASN A 6 3.71 -9.30 4.83
C ASN A 6 3.46 -10.16 3.57
N GLN A 7 2.20 -10.34 3.15
CA GLN A 7 1.81 -11.10 1.98
C GLN A 7 1.71 -10.24 0.71
N CYS A 8 1.93 -8.93 0.80
CA CYS A 8 1.93 -8.04 -0.36
C CYS A 8 3.38 -7.77 -0.79
N GLU A 9 3.77 -8.25 -1.97
CA GLU A 9 5.15 -8.11 -2.46
C GLU A 9 5.54 -6.64 -2.72
N SER A 10 4.57 -5.78 -2.98
CA SER A 10 4.78 -4.36 -3.27
C SER A 10 5.14 -3.50 -2.07
N VAL A 11 5.08 -4.05 -0.85
CA VAL A 11 5.39 -3.32 0.38
C VAL A 11 6.52 -3.97 1.14
N THR A 12 7.20 -3.18 1.95
CA THR A 12 8.20 -3.66 2.88
C THR A 12 8.12 -2.88 4.18
N ARG A 13 8.65 -3.47 5.25
CA ARG A 13 8.73 -2.85 6.56
C ARG A 13 10.10 -3.16 7.14
N ASP A 14 10.78 -2.11 7.55
CA ASP A 14 12.04 -2.19 8.28
C ASP A 14 11.91 -1.30 9.52
N PRO A 15 12.13 -1.81 10.75
CA PRO A 15 12.09 -1.01 11.98
C PRO A 15 12.98 0.25 11.93
N ALA A 16 14.07 0.23 11.15
CA ALA A 16 14.97 1.37 10.96
C ALA A 16 14.45 2.42 9.96
N VAL A 17 13.40 2.11 9.18
CA VAL A 17 12.83 3.00 8.17
C VAL A 17 11.51 3.57 8.67
N LEU A 18 11.41 4.91 8.76
CA LEU A 18 10.21 5.63 9.18
C LEU A 18 9.53 5.04 10.42
N SER A 19 10.32 4.70 11.45
CA SER A 19 9.84 4.10 12.70
C SER A 19 9.05 2.79 12.49
N GLY A 20 9.42 2.02 11.47
CA GLY A 20 8.75 0.77 11.12
C GLY A 20 7.40 0.96 10.45
N ALA A 21 7.17 2.04 9.71
CA ALA A 21 6.01 2.14 8.83
C ALA A 21 6.12 1.16 7.65
N TRP A 22 4.97 0.72 7.13
CA TRP A 22 4.93 0.05 5.83
C TRP A 22 5.20 1.07 4.73
N VAL A 23 6.14 0.77 3.85
CA VAL A 23 6.52 1.61 2.71
C VAL A 23 6.42 0.81 1.42
N PHE A 24 6.23 1.50 0.29
CA PHE A 24 6.36 0.88 -1.02
C PHE A 24 7.79 0.37 -1.22
N ARG A 25 7.94 -0.86 -1.68
CA ARG A 25 9.24 -1.51 -1.85
C ARG A 25 10.15 -0.67 -2.74
N GLY A 26 11.39 -0.47 -2.29
CA GLY A 26 12.38 0.34 -3.01
C GLY A 26 12.21 1.85 -2.82
N THR A 27 11.25 2.29 -1.99
CA THR A 27 11.00 3.70 -1.71
C THR A 27 11.02 3.98 -0.20
N ARG A 28 10.90 5.26 0.16
CA ARG A 28 10.55 5.68 1.53
C ARG A 28 9.12 6.21 1.61
N VAL A 29 8.28 5.95 0.61
CA VAL A 29 6.91 6.46 0.54
C VAL A 29 6.02 5.53 1.39
N PRO A 30 5.33 6.04 2.42
CA PRO A 30 4.43 5.22 3.23
C PRO A 30 3.30 4.62 2.41
N VAL A 31 2.90 3.38 2.71
CA VAL A 31 1.70 2.78 2.10
C VAL A 31 0.45 3.57 2.46
N ARG A 32 0.43 4.12 3.69
CA ARG A 32 -0.68 4.96 4.17
C ARG A 32 -0.94 6.16 3.28
N SER A 33 0.09 6.77 2.69
CA SER A 33 -0.11 7.97 1.87
C SER A 33 -0.96 7.68 0.65
N LEU A 34 -0.93 6.48 0.08
CA LEU A 34 -1.84 6.13 -1.02
C LEU A 34 -3.30 6.30 -0.60
N PHE A 35 -3.69 5.73 0.55
CA PHE A 35 -5.07 5.81 1.04
C PHE A 35 -5.46 7.22 1.45
N GLU A 36 -4.58 7.95 2.16
CA GLU A 36 -4.83 9.36 2.53
C GLU A 36 -5.06 10.24 1.29
N ASN A 37 -4.24 10.09 0.24
CA ASN A 37 -4.42 10.88 -0.98
C ASN A 37 -5.70 10.51 -1.74
N LEU A 38 -6.08 9.23 -1.75
CA LEU A 38 -7.34 8.79 -2.35
C LEU A 38 -8.56 9.28 -1.55
N GLU A 39 -8.47 9.32 -0.22
CA GLU A 39 -9.50 9.92 0.66
C GLU A 39 -9.67 11.42 0.39
N ASP A 40 -8.58 12.12 0.08
CA ASP A 40 -8.58 13.55 -0.31
C ASP A 40 -9.04 13.78 -1.77
N GLY A 41 -9.42 12.72 -2.49
CA GLY A 41 -9.97 12.79 -3.85
C GLY A 41 -8.94 12.75 -4.98
N ALA A 42 -7.68 12.41 -4.69
CA ALA A 42 -6.68 12.19 -5.73
C ALA A 42 -7.02 10.95 -6.58
N THR A 43 -6.57 10.96 -7.83
CA THR A 43 -6.53 9.74 -8.66
C THR A 43 -5.21 9.00 -8.44
N ILE A 44 -5.14 7.73 -8.87
CA ILE A 44 -3.87 6.98 -8.90
C ILE A 44 -2.84 7.74 -9.75
N ASP A 45 -3.25 8.32 -10.87
CA ASP A 45 -2.37 9.03 -11.78
C ASP A 45 -1.73 10.25 -11.09
N ALA A 46 -2.53 11.06 -10.39
CA ALA A 46 -2.04 12.20 -9.62
C ALA A 46 -1.09 11.77 -8.49
N TYR A 47 -1.42 10.68 -7.79
CA TYR A 47 -0.55 10.13 -6.75
C TYR A 47 0.83 9.72 -7.30
N LEU A 48 0.86 9.04 -8.45
CA LEU A 48 2.12 8.60 -9.08
C LEU A 48 2.96 9.78 -9.60
N GLU A 49 2.33 10.88 -10.00
CA GLU A 49 3.05 12.12 -10.34
C GLU A 49 3.77 12.73 -9.14
N TRP A 50 3.16 12.67 -7.94
CA TRP A 50 3.79 13.17 -6.71
C TRP A 50 4.84 12.22 -6.12
N PHE A 51 4.68 10.92 -6.35
CA PHE A 51 5.56 9.88 -5.84
C PHE A 51 6.12 9.00 -6.98
N PRO A 52 7.01 9.54 -7.84
CA PRO A 52 7.49 8.84 -9.04
C PRO A 52 8.33 7.58 -8.74
N GLY A 53 8.74 7.37 -7.49
CA GLY A 53 9.38 6.13 -7.05
C GLY A 53 8.41 4.96 -6.85
N VAL A 54 7.10 5.23 -6.73
CA VAL A 54 6.06 4.20 -6.66
C VAL A 54 5.61 3.89 -8.08
N SER A 55 5.61 2.61 -8.46
CA SER A 55 5.07 2.21 -9.76
C SER A 55 3.55 2.04 -9.70
N ARG A 56 2.89 2.16 -10.85
CA ARG A 56 1.45 1.86 -10.98
C ARG A 56 1.13 0.47 -10.47
N THR A 57 1.90 -0.53 -10.89
CA THR A 57 1.73 -1.92 -10.46
C THR A 57 1.82 -2.05 -8.94
N GLN A 58 2.71 -1.31 -8.28
CA GLN A 58 2.79 -1.32 -6.82
C GLN A 58 1.55 -0.73 -6.15
N ALA A 59 1.05 0.40 -6.65
CA ALA A 59 -0.18 1.02 -6.13
C ALA A 59 -1.39 0.09 -6.31
N GLU A 60 -1.56 -0.50 -7.50
CA GLU A 60 -2.65 -1.43 -7.81
C GLU A 60 -2.59 -2.70 -6.96
N GLN A 61 -1.42 -3.31 -6.78
CA GLN A 61 -1.25 -4.49 -5.92
C GLN A 61 -1.56 -4.20 -4.45
N VAL A 62 -1.26 -2.99 -3.96
CA VAL A 62 -1.63 -2.58 -2.60
C VAL A 62 -3.14 -2.46 -2.46
N LEU A 63 -3.83 -1.86 -3.44
CA LEU A 63 -5.28 -1.74 -3.44
C LEU A 63 -5.96 -3.10 -3.55
N GLU A 64 -5.48 -3.98 -4.44
CA GLU A 64 -5.99 -5.34 -4.60
C GLU A 64 -5.79 -6.17 -3.32
N HIS A 65 -4.61 -6.08 -2.68
CA HIS A 65 -4.35 -6.78 -1.42
C HIS A 65 -5.27 -6.31 -0.29
N ALA A 66 -5.51 -4.99 -0.20
CA ALA A 66 -6.45 -4.44 0.76
C ALA A 66 -7.88 -4.92 0.49
N ALA A 67 -8.33 -4.92 -0.77
CA ALA A 67 -9.65 -5.43 -1.15
C ALA A 67 -9.79 -6.94 -0.87
N ALA A 68 -8.77 -7.74 -1.18
CA ALA A 68 -8.76 -9.18 -0.94
C ALA A 68 -8.90 -9.53 0.56
N SER A 69 -8.37 -8.68 1.45
CA SER A 69 -8.47 -8.86 2.90
C SER A 69 -9.91 -8.79 3.45
N LEU A 70 -10.86 -8.31 2.65
CA LEU A 70 -12.29 -8.27 2.99
C LEU A 70 -13.00 -9.60 2.75
N SER A 71 -12.36 -10.56 2.08
CA SER A 71 -12.94 -11.88 1.84
C SER A 71 -12.99 -12.67 3.16
N GLU A 72 -14.17 -13.11 3.58
CA GLU A 72 -14.28 -14.00 4.74
C GLU A 72 -13.60 -15.35 4.43
N PRO A 73 -12.96 -16.01 5.41
CA PRO A 73 -12.59 -17.40 5.23
C PRO A 73 -13.86 -18.18 4.92
N ALA A 74 -13.84 -18.99 3.85
CA ALA A 74 -14.96 -19.84 3.48
C ALA A 74 -15.46 -20.57 4.75
N ALA A 75 -16.72 -20.31 5.12
CA ALA A 75 -17.35 -20.96 6.25
C ALA A 75 -17.09 -22.46 6.17
N SER A 76 -16.36 -22.97 7.17
CA SER A 76 -16.12 -24.41 7.35
C SER A 76 -17.35 -25.07 7.96
#